data_AF-E6K4T7-F1
#
_entry.id   AF-E6K4T7-F1
#
_cell.length_a   1.000
_cell.length_b   1.000
_cell.length_c   1.000
_cell.angle_alpha   90.00
_cell.angle_beta   90.00
_cell.angle_gamma   90.00
#
_symmetry.space_group_name_H-M   'P 1'
#
loop_
_entity.id
_entity.type
_entity.pdbx_description
1 polymer ?
#
loop_
_entity_poly.entity_id
_entity_poly.type
_entity_poly.pdbx_seq_one_letter_code
_entity_poly.pdbx_strand_id
1 'polypeptide(L)'
;MNDAVTIIVGAGAVLDFDHKGIFPSVKNITDEVLKLSIQKVDGGERPLLHEINDYIVGKQNQVGRPEVNRFIPPQLNFENLLHVIEMCISYSSCWHKEYISWLALPEFGTLIQPNDFLKDLQTYDYIRAADELQKTVMDIVDQYDTAFNEDKLAEQWYRDFWKSMSGRSNIFNLNYDNTIENSLDEYEDGFPSIKDGEDYSRFSAKRYYENRRGVSTIAHLHGQILFSEARESPFDYSIRDMVKNRDYQTACKNRIGGQLPLLIRRKKRIYSQSLYQVRGKQRR
;
A
#
# COMPACT_ATOMS: atom_id res chain seq x y z
N MET A 1 29.90 -18.93 15.61
CA MET A 1 28.55 -18.44 15.27
C MET A 1 28.26 -17.38 16.30
N ASN A 2 28.34 -16.10 15.95
CA ASN A 2 27.96 -15.05 16.91
C ASN A 2 26.44 -15.05 17.01
N ASP A 3 25.93 -15.04 18.24
CA ASP A 3 24.52 -15.13 18.59
C ASP A 3 23.75 -13.95 17.96
N ALA A 4 23.23 -14.16 16.75
CA ALA A 4 22.43 -13.15 16.07
C ALA A 4 21.03 -13.16 16.65
N VAL A 5 20.59 -12.03 17.19
CA VAL A 5 19.23 -11.88 17.72
C VAL A 5 18.26 -11.74 16.55
N THR A 6 17.19 -12.53 16.53
CA THR A 6 16.11 -12.36 15.57
C THR A 6 14.98 -11.57 16.20
N ILE A 7 14.55 -10.50 15.53
CA ILE A 7 13.55 -9.56 16.02
C ILE A 7 12.44 -9.48 14.97
N ILE A 8 11.20 -9.62 15.42
CA ILE A 8 10.02 -9.41 14.57
C ILE A 8 9.23 -8.26 15.18
N VAL A 9 9.11 -7.17 14.44
CA VAL A 9 8.31 -6.00 14.83
C VAL A 9 6.94 -6.16 14.19
N GLY A 10 5.91 -6.37 15.02
CA GLY A 10 4.54 -6.63 14.58
C GLY A 10 3.92 -5.50 13.75
N ALA A 11 3.02 -5.85 12.84
CA ALA A 11 2.29 -4.87 12.02
C ALA A 11 1.42 -3.99 12.92
N GLY A 12 1.58 -2.67 12.80
CA GLY A 12 0.83 -1.74 13.64
C GLY A 12 1.28 -1.76 15.11
N ALA A 13 2.46 -2.32 15.40
CA ALA A 13 3.14 -2.06 16.66
C ALA A 13 3.37 -0.55 16.73
N VAL A 14 2.49 0.11 17.47
CA VAL A 14 2.63 1.51 17.81
C VAL A 14 3.91 1.60 18.62
N LEU A 15 4.92 2.19 18.00
CA LEU A 15 6.05 2.72 18.72
C LEU A 15 5.51 3.94 19.47
N ASP A 16 5.68 3.99 20.78
CA ASP A 16 5.13 5.01 21.68
C ASP A 16 5.80 6.37 21.44
N PHE A 17 5.56 6.94 20.26
CA PHE A 17 6.15 8.15 19.76
C PHE A 17 5.08 9.24 19.71
N ASP A 18 5.39 10.41 20.26
CA ASP A 18 4.51 11.57 20.19
C ASP A 18 5.07 12.61 19.22
N HIS A 19 4.80 12.42 17.92
CA HIS A 19 5.25 13.34 16.88
C HIS A 19 4.18 14.39 16.59
N LYS A 20 3.99 15.34 17.52
CA LYS A 20 3.10 16.50 17.31
C LYS A 20 1.67 16.09 16.90
N GLY A 21 1.17 14.98 17.44
CA GLY A 21 -0.14 14.42 17.11
C GLY A 21 -0.21 13.58 15.83
N ILE A 22 0.90 13.36 15.11
CA ILE A 22 0.98 12.42 14.00
C ILE A 22 1.16 11.02 14.57
N PHE A 23 0.15 10.17 14.40
CA PHE A 23 0.15 8.83 14.96
C PHE A 23 -0.16 7.81 13.86
N PRO A 24 0.84 7.09 13.31
CA PRO A 24 0.65 6.14 12.22
C PRO A 24 0.03 4.81 12.71
N SER A 25 -0.89 4.87 13.67
CA SER A 25 -1.60 3.68 14.13
C SER A 25 -2.58 3.17 13.08
N VAL A 26 -2.82 1.86 13.11
CA VAL A 26 -3.83 1.20 12.29
C VAL A 26 -5.18 1.91 12.38
N LYS A 27 -5.58 2.34 13.59
CA LYS A 27 -6.85 3.05 13.80
C LYS A 27 -6.86 4.40 13.10
N ASN A 28 -5.83 5.23 13.33
CA ASN A 28 -5.76 6.57 12.73
C ASN A 28 -5.75 6.49 11.19
N ILE A 29 -4.93 5.60 10.63
CA ILE A 29 -4.88 5.38 9.18
C ILE A 29 -6.25 4.92 8.66
N THR A 30 -6.90 3.99 9.36
CA THR A 30 -8.25 3.52 8.97
C THR A 30 -9.26 4.67 8.99
N ASP A 31 -9.26 5.49 10.04
CA ASP A 31 -10.16 6.63 10.18
C ASP A 31 -9.96 7.66 9.06
N GLU A 32 -8.71 7.97 8.69
CA GLU A 32 -8.41 8.88 7.57
C GLU A 32 -8.83 8.28 6.22
N VAL A 33 -8.55 7.00 5.99
CA VAL A 33 -8.96 6.28 4.77
C VAL A 33 -10.48 6.27 4.59
N LEU A 34 -11.24 6.13 5.67
CA LEU A 34 -12.70 6.13 5.63
C LEU A 34 -13.32 7.52 5.35
N LYS A 35 -12.56 8.61 5.50
CA LYS A 35 -13.00 9.97 5.13
C LYS A 35 -12.86 10.25 3.63
N LEU A 36 -12.12 9.41 2.91
CA LEU A 36 -11.83 9.63 1.49
C LEU A 36 -13.09 9.51 0.64
N SER A 37 -13.18 10.39 -0.36
CA SER A 37 -14.15 10.28 -1.44
C SER A 37 -13.41 10.14 -2.76
N ILE A 38 -13.85 9.19 -3.58
CA ILE A 38 -13.36 9.08 -4.95
C ILE A 38 -14.22 9.93 -5.87
N GLN A 39 -13.59 10.55 -6.87
CA GLN A 39 -14.34 11.06 -8.01
C GLN A 39 -14.77 9.87 -8.86
N LYS A 40 -16.05 9.77 -9.19
CA LYS A 40 -16.61 8.78 -10.12
C LYS A 40 -16.30 9.14 -11.57
N VAL A 41 -16.59 8.21 -12.49
CA VAL A 41 -16.48 8.45 -13.94
C VAL A 41 -17.43 9.55 -14.42
N ASP A 42 -18.61 9.68 -13.80
CA ASP A 42 -19.61 10.71 -14.14
C ASP A 42 -19.30 12.12 -13.59
N GLY A 43 -18.23 12.25 -12.79
CA GLY A 43 -17.77 13.48 -12.16
C GLY A 43 -18.31 13.74 -10.76
N GLY A 44 -19.23 12.92 -10.25
CA GLY A 44 -19.70 13.01 -8.86
C GLY A 44 -18.67 12.44 -7.87
N GLU A 45 -18.77 12.80 -6.60
CA GLU A 45 -17.97 12.21 -5.52
C GLU A 45 -18.70 11.04 -4.87
N ARG A 46 -17.95 10.07 -4.34
CA ARG A 46 -18.50 8.92 -3.62
C ARG A 46 -17.54 8.46 -2.51
N PRO A 47 -17.99 8.31 -1.25
CA PRO A 47 -17.18 7.77 -0.16
C PRO A 47 -17.11 6.23 -0.25
N LEU A 48 -16.58 5.70 -1.35
CA LEU A 48 -16.70 4.27 -1.69
C LEU A 48 -16.10 3.34 -0.61
N LEU A 49 -14.97 3.73 -0.01
CA LEU A 49 -14.32 2.94 1.04
C LEU A 49 -15.19 2.84 2.30
N HIS A 50 -15.86 3.93 2.66
CA HIS A 50 -16.82 3.97 3.76
C HIS A 50 -18.04 3.08 3.48
N GLU A 51 -18.62 3.18 2.29
CA GLU A 51 -19.76 2.34 1.91
C GLU A 51 -19.42 0.85 1.90
N ILE A 52 -18.23 0.47 1.41
CA ILE A 52 -17.74 -0.92 1.44
C ILE A 52 -17.55 -1.39 2.88
N ASN A 53 -16.95 -0.57 3.73
CA ASN A 53 -16.78 -0.87 5.15
C ASN A 53 -18.12 -1.17 5.82
N ASP A 54 -19.09 -0.28 5.67
CA ASP A 54 -20.41 -0.41 6.28
C ASP A 54 -21.15 -1.65 5.76
N TYR A 55 -21.06 -1.92 4.46
CA TYR A 55 -21.66 -3.11 3.87
C TYR A 55 -21.08 -4.39 4.47
N ILE A 56 -19.74 -4.50 4.56
CA ILE A 56 -19.08 -5.70 5.06
C ILE A 56 -19.31 -5.88 6.56
N VAL A 57 -19.14 -4.83 7.36
CA VAL A 57 -19.40 -4.87 8.80
C VAL A 57 -20.87 -5.24 9.05
N GLY A 58 -21.80 -4.69 8.28
CA GLY A 58 -23.22 -5.07 8.33
C GLY A 58 -23.46 -6.55 8.04
N LYS A 59 -22.78 -7.13 7.04
CA LYS A 59 -22.86 -8.56 6.71
C LYS A 59 -22.21 -9.45 7.77
N GLN A 60 -21.03 -9.09 8.26
CA GLN A 60 -20.34 -9.82 9.32
C GLN A 60 -21.16 -9.85 10.61
N ASN A 61 -21.89 -8.78 10.91
CA ASN A 61 -22.83 -8.74 12.03
C ASN A 61 -23.99 -9.73 11.91
N GLN A 62 -24.42 -10.07 10.69
CA GLN A 62 -25.51 -11.02 10.43
C GLN A 62 -25.07 -12.48 10.51
N VAL A 63 -23.82 -12.78 10.16
CA VAL A 63 -23.30 -14.16 10.12
C VAL A 63 -22.48 -14.53 11.37
N GLY A 64 -22.03 -13.56 12.14
CA GLY A 64 -21.32 -13.78 13.40
C GLY A 64 -22.25 -14.24 14.52
N ARG A 65 -21.66 -14.86 15.55
CA ARG A 65 -22.43 -15.25 16.75
C ARG A 65 -22.90 -13.99 17.46
N PRO A 66 -24.22 -13.78 17.66
CA PRO A 66 -24.74 -12.56 18.28
C PRO A 66 -24.14 -12.27 19.66
N GLU A 67 -23.80 -13.31 20.43
CA GLU A 67 -23.16 -13.16 21.74
C GLU A 67 -21.77 -12.55 21.59
N VAL A 68 -20.99 -12.99 20.59
CA VAL A 68 -19.61 -12.48 20.35
C VAL A 68 -19.66 -11.07 19.80
N ASN A 69 -20.52 -10.81 18.80
CA ASN A 69 -20.61 -9.51 18.15
C ASN A 69 -21.07 -8.38 19.09
N ARG A 70 -21.79 -8.71 20.18
CA ARG A 70 -22.14 -7.74 21.23
C ARG A 70 -20.93 -7.25 22.02
N PHE A 71 -19.94 -8.11 22.25
CA PHE A 71 -18.74 -7.76 23.01
C PHE A 71 -17.61 -7.24 22.11
N ILE A 72 -17.48 -7.80 20.92
CA ILE A 72 -16.46 -7.46 19.94
C ILE A 72 -17.16 -7.31 18.59
N PRO A 73 -17.68 -6.11 18.27
CA PRO A 73 -18.30 -5.88 16.98
C PRO A 73 -17.26 -6.10 15.86
N PRO A 74 -17.65 -6.66 14.71
CA PRO A 74 -16.77 -6.75 13.57
C PRO A 74 -16.27 -5.36 13.16
N GLN A 75 -14.97 -5.26 12.93
CA GLN A 75 -14.30 -4.05 12.48
C GLN A 75 -13.32 -4.42 11.38
N LEU A 76 -13.17 -3.54 10.41
CA LEU A 76 -12.15 -3.64 9.37
C LEU A 76 -11.10 -2.58 9.63
N ASN A 77 -9.84 -2.91 9.35
CA ASN A 77 -8.78 -1.92 9.23
C ASN A 77 -8.51 -1.58 7.76
N PHE A 78 -7.67 -0.58 7.51
CA PHE A 78 -7.30 -0.18 6.14
C PHE A 78 -6.65 -1.31 5.32
N GLU A 79 -5.93 -2.25 5.94
CA GLU A 79 -5.34 -3.41 5.23
C GLU A 79 -6.45 -4.35 4.75
N ASN A 80 -7.48 -4.58 5.56
CA ASN A 80 -8.66 -5.34 5.16
C ASN A 80 -9.42 -4.65 4.03
N LEU A 81 -9.56 -3.31 4.09
CA LEU A 81 -10.20 -2.53 3.04
C LEU A 81 -9.40 -2.57 1.74
N LEU A 82 -8.07 -2.43 1.81
CA LEU A 82 -7.19 -2.56 0.66
C LEU A 82 -7.34 -3.94 0.02
N HIS A 83 -7.28 -5.01 0.83
CA HIS A 83 -7.45 -6.37 0.35
C HIS A 83 -8.80 -6.59 -0.34
N VAL A 84 -9.90 -6.09 0.25
CA VAL A 84 -11.24 -6.13 -0.36
C VAL A 84 -11.26 -5.41 -1.71
N ILE A 85 -10.69 -4.21 -1.78
CA ILE A 85 -10.64 -3.43 -3.01
C ILE A 85 -9.81 -4.14 -4.08
N GLU A 86 -8.65 -4.72 -3.74
CA GLU A 86 -7.80 -5.48 -4.68
C GLU A 86 -8.54 -6.72 -5.23
N MET A 87 -9.30 -7.40 -4.38
CA MET A 87 -10.20 -8.47 -4.82
C MET A 87 -11.28 -7.93 -5.75
N CYS A 88 -11.95 -6.84 -5.41
CA CYS A 88 -12.95 -6.20 -6.27
C CYS A 88 -12.35 -5.82 -7.63
N ILE A 89 -11.16 -5.24 -7.69
CA ILE A 89 -10.43 -4.93 -8.93
C ILE A 89 -10.19 -6.20 -9.76
N SER A 90 -9.76 -7.28 -9.12
CA SER A 90 -9.47 -8.55 -9.80
C SER A 90 -10.75 -9.17 -10.39
N TYR A 91 -11.82 -9.25 -9.59
CA TYR A 91 -13.07 -9.91 -9.97
C TYR A 91 -13.99 -9.06 -10.86
N SER A 92 -13.96 -7.73 -10.75
CA SER A 92 -14.79 -6.83 -11.57
C SER A 92 -14.51 -6.98 -13.06
N SER A 93 -13.27 -7.33 -13.41
CA SER A 93 -12.89 -7.66 -14.79
C SER A 93 -13.72 -8.81 -15.38
N CYS A 94 -14.07 -9.82 -14.57
CA CYS A 94 -14.95 -10.92 -14.93
C CYS A 94 -16.42 -10.50 -14.96
N TRP A 95 -16.87 -9.70 -13.98
CA TRP A 95 -18.27 -9.32 -13.81
C TRP A 95 -18.78 -8.36 -14.88
N HIS A 96 -17.97 -7.38 -15.27
CA HIS A 96 -18.39 -6.32 -16.21
C HIS A 96 -17.89 -6.54 -17.64
N LYS A 97 -17.20 -7.66 -17.91
CA LYS A 97 -16.49 -7.92 -19.19
C LYS A 97 -15.51 -6.79 -19.55
N GLU A 98 -15.06 -6.04 -18.54
CA GLU A 98 -14.10 -4.95 -18.67
C GLU A 98 -12.69 -5.54 -18.66
N TYR A 99 -12.34 -6.37 -19.64
CA TYR A 99 -11.02 -7.00 -19.64
C TYR A 99 -9.91 -5.95 -19.63
N ILE A 100 -9.24 -5.89 -18.49
CA ILE A 100 -8.09 -5.06 -18.18
C ILE A 100 -6.89 -6.00 -18.39
N SER A 101 -6.22 -5.92 -19.54
CA SER A 101 -5.32 -6.97 -20.06
C SER A 101 -4.02 -7.23 -19.26
N TRP A 102 -3.90 -6.65 -18.06
CA TRP A 102 -2.75 -6.73 -17.18
C TRP A 102 -3.07 -7.34 -15.81
N LEU A 103 -4.35 -7.47 -15.43
CA LEU A 103 -4.73 -8.22 -14.24
C LEU A 103 -4.93 -9.68 -14.64
N ALA A 104 -4.23 -10.58 -13.95
CA ALA A 104 -4.51 -12.01 -14.08
C ALA A 104 -6.01 -12.21 -13.85
N LEU A 105 -6.70 -12.82 -14.82
CA LEU A 105 -8.11 -13.20 -14.62
C LEU A 105 -8.14 -14.15 -13.44
N PRO A 106 -8.77 -13.80 -12.30
CA PRO A 106 -8.90 -14.76 -11.22
C PRO A 106 -9.81 -15.87 -11.76
N GLU A 107 -9.28 -17.07 -12.02
CA GLU A 107 -10.03 -18.15 -12.68
C GLU A 107 -11.29 -18.49 -11.89
N PHE A 108 -11.19 -18.43 -10.57
CA PHE A 108 -12.30 -18.61 -9.64
C PHE A 108 -13.37 -17.50 -9.74
N GLY A 109 -13.01 -16.33 -10.28
CA GLY A 109 -13.93 -15.22 -10.53
C GLY A 109 -15.03 -15.53 -11.53
N THR A 110 -14.83 -16.52 -12.39
CA THR A 110 -15.87 -17.05 -13.28
C THR A 110 -17.00 -17.76 -12.52
N LEU A 111 -16.74 -18.19 -11.28
CA LEU A 111 -17.68 -18.92 -10.42
C LEU A 111 -18.38 -18.02 -9.40
N ILE A 112 -17.97 -16.74 -9.27
CA ILE A 112 -18.51 -15.80 -8.29
C ILE A 112 -19.30 -14.70 -9.02
N GLN A 113 -20.50 -14.40 -8.53
CA GLN A 113 -21.30 -13.27 -9.00
C GLN A 113 -21.21 -12.09 -8.04
N PRO A 114 -21.23 -10.83 -8.53
CA PRO A 114 -21.30 -9.67 -7.66
C PRO A 114 -22.64 -9.65 -6.92
N ASN A 115 -22.64 -9.16 -5.68
CA ASN A 115 -23.88 -8.86 -4.97
C ASN A 115 -24.51 -7.56 -5.49
N ASP A 116 -25.73 -7.26 -5.03
CA ASP A 116 -26.47 -6.05 -5.47
C ASP A 116 -25.77 -4.72 -5.19
N PHE A 117 -24.88 -4.66 -4.20
CA PHE A 117 -24.11 -3.46 -3.90
C PHE A 117 -22.93 -3.29 -4.86
N LEU A 118 -22.26 -4.38 -5.24
CA LEU A 118 -21.08 -4.37 -6.10
C LEU A 118 -21.39 -4.37 -7.61
N LYS A 119 -22.58 -4.84 -8.01
CA LYS A 119 -22.92 -5.07 -9.43
C LYS A 119 -22.94 -3.81 -10.30
N ASP A 120 -23.10 -2.63 -9.72
CA ASP A 120 -23.20 -1.35 -10.45
C ASP A 120 -21.90 -0.53 -10.40
N LEU A 121 -20.90 -1.00 -9.64
CA LEU A 121 -19.60 -0.35 -9.49
C LEU A 121 -18.67 -0.72 -10.64
N GLN A 122 -18.05 0.27 -11.27
CA GLN A 122 -17.13 0.05 -12.39
C GLN A 122 -15.72 -0.27 -11.88
N THR A 123 -14.93 -1.00 -12.65
CA THR A 123 -13.55 -1.36 -12.26
C THR A 123 -12.68 -0.13 -11.92
N TYR A 124 -12.89 0.97 -12.65
CA TYR A 124 -12.17 2.22 -12.42
C TYR A 124 -12.46 2.89 -11.08
N ASP A 125 -13.64 2.68 -10.49
CA ASP A 125 -13.98 3.23 -9.18
C ASP A 125 -13.18 2.52 -8.09
N TYR A 126 -13.03 1.19 -8.18
CA TYR A 126 -12.17 0.43 -7.28
C TYR A 126 -10.69 0.80 -7.41
N ILE A 127 -10.18 0.98 -8.64
CA ILE A 127 -8.79 1.42 -8.86
C ILE A 127 -8.55 2.79 -8.21
N ARG A 128 -9.46 3.76 -8.40
CA ARG A 128 -9.35 5.07 -7.75
C ARG A 128 -9.39 4.96 -6.23
N ALA A 129 -10.22 4.09 -5.68
CA ALA A 129 -10.28 3.86 -4.25
C ALA A 129 -8.97 3.24 -3.72
N ALA A 130 -8.38 2.28 -4.43
CA ALA A 130 -7.08 1.71 -4.09
C ALA A 130 -5.97 2.76 -4.11
N ASP A 131 -5.91 3.57 -5.18
CA ASP A 131 -4.93 4.63 -5.36
C ASP A 131 -4.98 5.64 -4.21
N GLU A 132 -6.17 6.18 -3.89
CA GLU A 132 -6.34 7.16 -2.81
C GLU A 132 -6.09 6.55 -1.42
N LEU A 133 -6.50 5.30 -1.19
CA LEU A 133 -6.21 4.58 0.05
C LEU A 133 -4.69 4.42 0.23
N GLN A 134 -4.01 3.85 -0.77
CA GLN A 134 -2.56 3.63 -0.70
C GLN A 134 -1.81 4.95 -0.53
N LYS A 135 -2.22 6.01 -1.23
CA LYS A 135 -1.66 7.35 -1.09
C LYS A 135 -1.81 7.89 0.33
N THR A 136 -2.98 7.74 0.93
CA THR A 136 -3.25 8.22 2.29
C THR A 136 -2.39 7.50 3.31
N VAL A 137 -2.26 6.17 3.20
CA VAL A 137 -1.34 5.37 4.04
C VAL A 137 0.09 5.89 3.87
N MET A 138 0.53 6.05 2.62
CA MET A 138 1.87 6.54 2.27
C MET A 138 2.14 7.94 2.83
N ASP A 139 1.21 8.89 2.69
CA ASP A 139 1.32 10.26 3.17
C ASP A 139 1.42 10.32 4.70
N ILE A 140 0.65 9.49 5.44
CA ILE A 140 0.69 9.46 6.90
C ILE A 140 2.02 8.91 7.41
N VAL A 141 2.51 7.82 6.80
CA VAL A 141 3.78 7.20 7.19
C VAL A 141 4.97 8.10 6.82
N ASP A 142 4.94 8.78 5.66
CA ASP A 142 6.00 9.72 5.25
C ASP A 142 6.08 10.95 6.17
N GLN A 143 4.92 11.49 6.59
CA GLN A 143 4.88 12.57 7.58
C GLN A 143 5.52 12.15 8.91
N TYR A 144 5.25 10.92 9.34
CA TYR A 144 5.83 10.33 10.54
C TYR A 144 7.35 10.12 10.40
N ASP A 145 7.80 9.48 9.31
CA ASP A 145 9.22 9.25 9.02
C ASP A 145 10.00 10.56 8.90
N THR A 146 9.40 11.57 8.27
CA THR A 146 9.99 12.91 8.13
C THR A 146 10.12 13.58 9.49
N ALA A 147 9.05 13.58 10.31
CA ALA A 147 9.09 14.16 11.64
C ALA A 147 10.13 13.47 12.54
N PHE A 148 10.21 12.13 12.47
CA PHE A 148 11.27 11.37 13.15
C PHE A 148 12.64 11.78 12.65
N ASN A 149 12.82 12.04 11.35
CA ASN A 149 14.13 12.40 10.82
C ASN A 149 14.57 13.83 11.08
N GLU A 150 13.65 14.79 11.15
CA GLU A 150 13.95 16.21 11.39
C GLU A 150 14.33 16.47 12.85
N ASP A 151 13.64 15.84 13.81
CA ASP A 151 13.96 15.97 15.23
C ASP A 151 14.83 14.79 15.69
N LYS A 152 16.15 14.95 15.57
CA LYS A 152 17.11 13.92 16.01
C LYS A 152 17.16 13.71 17.52
N LEU A 153 16.62 14.65 18.32
CA LEU A 153 16.56 14.53 19.78
C LEU A 153 15.26 13.87 20.26
N ALA A 154 14.19 13.95 19.46
CA ALA A 154 12.99 13.17 19.70
C ALA A 154 13.25 11.66 19.59
N GLU A 155 12.58 10.90 20.46
CA GLU A 155 12.68 9.44 20.57
C GLU A 155 14.11 8.90 20.67
N GLN A 156 14.99 9.64 21.36
CA GLN A 156 16.37 9.20 21.58
C GLN A 156 16.43 7.80 22.20
N TRP A 157 15.50 7.46 23.09
CA TRP A 157 15.41 6.12 23.69
C TRP A 157 15.24 5.01 22.64
N TYR A 158 14.50 5.25 21.55
CA TYR A 158 14.26 4.28 20.50
C TYR A 158 15.48 4.12 19.59
N ARG A 159 16.12 5.25 19.27
CA ARG A 159 17.39 5.26 18.55
C ARG A 159 18.46 4.51 19.34
N ASP A 160 18.57 4.83 20.62
CA ASP A 160 19.50 4.20 21.54
C ASP A 160 19.18 2.72 21.72
N PHE A 161 17.90 2.33 21.78
CA PHE A 161 17.49 0.94 21.80
C PHE A 161 18.07 0.18 20.60
N TRP A 162 17.84 0.64 19.37
CA TRP A 162 18.37 -0.04 18.18
C TRP A 162 19.90 -0.02 18.09
N LYS A 163 20.54 1.08 18.50
CA LYS A 163 22.01 1.18 18.55
C LYS A 163 22.64 0.30 19.64
N SER A 164 21.93 0.11 20.75
CA SER A 164 22.39 -0.68 21.89
C SER A 164 22.37 -2.18 21.63
N MET A 165 21.66 -2.63 20.59
CA MET A 165 21.64 -4.03 20.17
C MET A 165 23.04 -4.45 19.73
N SER A 166 23.83 -4.97 20.67
CA SER A 166 25.20 -5.40 20.44
C SER A 166 25.21 -6.62 19.52
N GLY A 167 25.89 -6.52 18.37
CA GLY A 167 26.04 -7.62 17.41
C GLY A 167 25.13 -7.51 16.19
N ARG A 168 25.04 -8.59 15.41
CA ARG A 168 24.21 -8.66 14.21
C ARG A 168 22.78 -9.03 14.60
N SER A 169 21.81 -8.17 14.30
CA SER A 169 20.40 -8.51 14.44
C SER A 169 19.78 -8.87 13.09
N ASN A 170 18.85 -9.82 13.07
CA ASN A 170 17.98 -10.09 11.93
C ASN A 170 16.61 -9.50 12.22
N ILE A 171 16.30 -8.37 11.60
CA ILE A 171 15.10 -7.57 11.89
C ILE A 171 14.09 -7.81 10.79
N PHE A 172 12.91 -8.30 11.18
CA PHE A 172 11.75 -8.42 10.30
C PHE A 172 10.74 -7.36 10.71
N ASN A 173 10.62 -6.32 9.88
CA ASN A 173 9.71 -5.21 10.11
C ASN A 173 8.40 -5.46 9.35
N LEU A 174 7.28 -5.42 10.05
CA LEU A 174 5.95 -5.49 9.44
C LEU A 174 5.30 -4.10 9.33
N ASN A 175 5.95 -3.05 9.84
CA ASN A 175 5.53 -1.67 9.60
C ASN A 175 6.06 -1.15 8.26
N TYR A 176 5.37 -0.13 7.75
CA TYR A 176 5.67 0.50 6.46
C TYR A 176 6.72 1.62 6.54
N ASP A 177 7.06 2.04 7.76
CA ASP A 177 7.98 3.14 8.10
C ASP A 177 9.45 2.73 7.92
N ASN A 178 10.37 3.68 8.03
CA ASN A 178 11.82 3.45 7.92
C ASN A 178 12.61 3.88 9.17
N THR A 179 11.93 3.97 10.32
CA THR A 179 12.51 4.51 11.57
C THR A 179 13.63 3.65 12.13
N ILE A 180 13.59 2.33 11.91
CA ILE A 180 14.64 1.39 12.32
C ILE A 180 15.91 1.66 11.51
N GLU A 181 15.81 1.76 10.19
CA GLU A 181 16.92 2.10 9.30
C GLU A 181 17.53 3.45 9.66
N ASN A 182 16.69 4.45 9.99
CA ASN A 182 17.15 5.77 10.41
C ASN A 182 17.75 5.81 11.82
N SER A 183 17.59 4.74 12.60
CA SER A 183 18.19 4.59 13.93
C SER A 183 19.52 3.87 13.88
N LEU A 184 19.74 3.04 12.86
CA LEU A 184 20.96 2.25 12.68
C LEU A 184 21.98 2.99 11.81
N ASP A 185 23.24 2.99 12.22
CA ASP A 185 24.30 3.64 11.45
C ASP A 185 24.63 2.84 10.17
N GLU A 186 24.60 1.50 10.26
CA GLU A 186 24.75 0.60 9.12
C GLU A 186 23.79 -0.60 9.20
N TYR A 187 23.19 -0.96 8.07
CA TYR A 187 22.33 -2.12 7.93
C TYR A 187 22.43 -2.72 6.53
N GLU A 188 21.91 -3.94 6.35
CA GLU A 188 21.78 -4.63 5.07
C GLU A 188 20.32 -5.04 4.82
N ASP A 189 19.69 -4.44 3.83
CA ASP A 189 18.30 -4.72 3.41
C ASP A 189 18.23 -5.41 2.04
N GLY A 190 19.38 -5.74 1.44
CA GLY A 190 19.47 -6.37 0.14
C GLY A 190 19.33 -5.40 -1.03
N PHE A 191 19.06 -4.12 -0.79
CA PHE A 191 18.99 -3.09 -1.82
C PHE A 191 20.33 -2.34 -1.90
N PRO A 192 21.06 -2.41 -3.02
CA PRO A 192 22.27 -1.63 -3.19
C PRO A 192 21.94 -0.13 -3.23
N SER A 193 22.92 0.71 -2.92
CA SER A 193 22.81 2.16 -3.10
C SER A 193 22.42 2.49 -4.53
N ILE A 194 21.43 3.38 -4.65
CA ILE A 194 20.92 3.84 -5.94
C ILE A 194 22.00 4.72 -6.58
N LYS A 195 22.40 4.42 -7.82
CA LYS A 195 23.46 5.16 -8.51
C LYS A 195 22.97 6.52 -8.98
N ASP A 196 23.90 7.42 -9.29
CA ASP A 196 23.57 8.70 -9.90
C ASP A 196 22.86 8.48 -11.24
N GLY A 197 21.71 9.14 -11.41
CA GLY A 197 20.85 8.98 -12.58
C GLY A 197 19.85 7.82 -12.52
N GLU A 198 19.86 7.00 -11.47
CA GLU A 198 18.85 5.96 -11.22
C GLU A 198 17.80 6.43 -10.20
N ASP A 199 16.54 6.03 -10.40
CA ASP A 199 15.41 6.37 -9.53
C ASP A 199 15.16 5.33 -8.43
N TYR A 200 15.68 4.11 -8.60
CA TYR A 200 15.41 2.98 -7.72
C TYR A 200 16.55 1.95 -7.75
N SER A 201 16.59 1.06 -6.77
CA SER A 201 17.45 -0.12 -6.75
C SER A 201 16.66 -1.41 -6.63
N ARG A 202 17.27 -2.50 -7.12
CA ARG A 202 16.67 -3.85 -7.14
C ARG A 202 17.15 -4.67 -5.95
N PHE A 203 16.27 -5.50 -5.42
CA PHE A 203 16.63 -6.43 -4.36
C PHE A 203 17.65 -7.46 -4.87
N SER A 204 18.68 -7.72 -4.06
CA SER A 204 19.70 -8.73 -4.30
C SER A 204 19.73 -9.72 -3.14
N ALA A 205 19.10 -10.89 -3.35
CA ALA A 205 19.09 -11.97 -2.37
C ALA A 205 20.52 -12.40 -1.98
N LYS A 206 21.44 -12.41 -2.96
CA LYS A 206 22.86 -12.71 -2.72
C LYS A 206 23.49 -11.69 -1.77
N ARG A 207 23.22 -10.39 -1.97
CA ARG A 207 23.75 -9.32 -1.12
C ARG A 207 23.21 -9.45 0.31
N TYR A 208 21.89 -9.63 0.43
CA TYR A 208 21.22 -9.83 1.71
C TYR A 208 21.78 -11.04 2.46
N TYR A 209 21.93 -12.17 1.77
CA TYR A 209 22.42 -13.42 2.35
C TYR A 209 23.90 -13.38 2.71
N GLU A 210 24.75 -12.86 1.82
CA GLU A 210 26.19 -12.82 2.07
C GLU A 210 26.56 -11.84 3.18
N ASN A 211 25.81 -10.72 3.32
CA ASN A 211 25.99 -9.67 4.34
C ASN A 211 27.47 -9.49 4.71
N ARG A 212 28.30 -9.17 3.71
CA ARG A 212 29.77 -9.21 3.84
C ARG A 212 30.31 -8.25 4.90
N ARG A 213 29.61 -7.13 5.10
CA ARG A 213 29.92 -6.15 6.16
C ARG A 213 29.61 -6.68 7.54
N GLY A 214 28.69 -7.63 7.63
CA GLY A 214 28.37 -8.25 8.89
C GLY A 214 27.62 -7.33 9.83
N VAL A 215 26.68 -6.57 9.28
CA VAL A 215 25.83 -5.62 10.01
C VAL A 215 24.47 -6.26 10.26
N SER A 216 23.57 -5.56 10.96
CA SER A 216 22.19 -6.02 11.12
C SER A 216 21.48 -6.09 9.76
N THR A 217 20.63 -7.10 9.59
CA THR A 217 19.76 -7.22 8.40
C THR A 217 18.37 -6.70 8.71
N ILE A 218 17.71 -6.11 7.71
CA ILE A 218 16.34 -5.60 7.83
C ILE A 218 15.52 -6.07 6.63
N ALA A 219 14.39 -6.72 6.90
CA ALA A 219 13.45 -7.16 5.87
C ALA A 219 12.05 -6.63 6.18
N HIS A 220 11.46 -5.91 5.23
CA HIS A 220 10.07 -5.43 5.32
C HIS A 220 9.11 -6.48 4.77
N LEU A 221 8.47 -7.24 5.66
CA LEU A 221 7.62 -8.38 5.28
C LEU A 221 6.25 -7.95 4.73
N HIS A 222 5.74 -6.80 5.14
CA HIS A 222 4.52 -6.17 4.60
C HIS A 222 4.83 -5.11 3.52
N GLY A 223 6.10 -5.00 3.12
CA GLY A 223 6.58 -3.91 2.29
C GLY A 223 6.85 -2.63 3.08
N GLN A 224 7.22 -1.58 2.35
CA GLN A 224 7.64 -0.29 2.87
C GLN A 224 7.10 0.81 1.95
N ILE A 225 6.91 2.04 2.44
CA ILE A 225 6.42 3.14 1.60
C ILE A 225 7.35 3.49 0.43
N LEU A 226 8.64 3.20 0.54
CA LEU A 226 9.61 3.42 -0.52
C LEU A 226 9.62 2.32 -1.60
N PHE A 227 8.89 1.23 -1.40
CA PHE A 227 8.86 0.14 -2.38
C PHE A 227 7.88 0.43 -3.52
N SER A 228 8.16 -0.06 -4.72
CA SER A 228 7.17 -0.10 -5.80
C SER A 228 7.43 -1.28 -6.72
N GLU A 229 6.51 -1.55 -7.65
CA GLU A 229 6.76 -2.50 -8.73
C GLU A 229 7.81 -1.93 -9.71
N ALA A 230 8.66 -2.81 -10.24
CA ALA A 230 9.59 -2.50 -11.31
C ALA A 230 8.82 -2.14 -12.58
N ARG A 231 9.12 -0.97 -13.15
CA ARG A 231 8.50 -0.51 -14.40
C ARG A 231 9.42 -0.73 -15.58
N GLU A 232 9.69 -1.99 -15.92
CA GLU A 232 10.41 -2.34 -17.16
C GLU A 232 9.62 -3.36 -18.00
N SER A 233 9.65 -3.15 -19.32
CA SER A 233 9.01 -3.97 -20.36
C SER A 233 10.09 -4.71 -21.14
N PRO A 234 9.90 -5.94 -21.67
CA PRO A 234 8.99 -7.00 -21.23
C PRO A 234 9.63 -8.41 -21.16
N PHE A 235 10.95 -8.57 -21.01
CA PHE A 235 11.57 -9.90 -21.22
C PHE A 235 12.36 -10.53 -20.08
N ASP A 236 12.70 -9.82 -19.00
CA ASP A 236 13.50 -10.41 -17.90
C ASP A 236 12.83 -10.35 -16.53
N TYR A 237 11.68 -9.69 -16.40
CA TYR A 237 11.06 -9.38 -15.10
C TYR A 237 9.60 -9.81 -15.04
N SER A 238 9.19 -10.32 -13.88
CA SER A 238 7.77 -10.54 -13.57
C SER A 238 7.14 -9.18 -13.29
N ILE A 239 5.86 -9.01 -13.64
CA ILE A 239 5.02 -7.84 -13.31
C ILE A 239 4.89 -7.56 -11.78
N ARG A 240 5.62 -8.30 -10.93
CA ARG A 240 5.60 -8.21 -9.47
C ARG A 240 6.98 -8.03 -8.84
N ASP A 241 8.03 -7.80 -9.63
CA ASP A 241 9.36 -7.57 -9.06
C ASP A 241 9.37 -6.23 -8.31
N MET A 242 9.75 -6.26 -7.03
CA MET A 242 9.78 -5.07 -6.19
C MET A 242 11.12 -4.34 -6.27
N VAL A 243 11.06 -3.01 -6.22
CA VAL A 243 12.21 -2.09 -6.19
C VAL A 243 12.10 -1.13 -5.02
N LYS A 244 13.23 -0.65 -4.50
CA LYS A 244 13.29 0.42 -3.50
C LYS A 244 13.61 1.73 -4.19
N ASN A 245 12.72 2.71 -4.08
CA ASN A 245 12.87 4.02 -4.71
C ASN A 245 13.75 4.94 -3.86
N ARG A 246 14.33 5.95 -4.50
CA ARG A 246 15.21 6.94 -3.87
C ARG A 246 14.52 7.75 -2.78
N ASP A 247 13.27 8.14 -3.02
CA ASP A 247 12.50 9.02 -2.16
C ASP A 247 11.00 8.73 -2.26
N TYR A 248 10.27 9.33 -1.32
CA TYR A 248 8.83 9.25 -1.21
C TYR A 248 8.11 9.66 -2.50
N GLN A 249 8.50 10.79 -3.09
CA GLN A 249 7.85 11.36 -4.26
C GLN A 249 7.96 10.41 -5.47
N THR A 250 9.12 9.79 -5.64
CA THR A 250 9.38 8.78 -6.66
C THR A 250 8.59 7.50 -6.39
N ALA A 251 8.57 7.01 -5.15
CA ALA A 251 7.78 5.85 -4.76
C ALA A 251 6.27 6.05 -5.00
N CYS A 252 5.72 7.18 -4.55
CA CYS A 252 4.32 7.57 -4.71
C CYS A 252 3.93 7.65 -6.20
N LYS A 253 4.75 8.31 -7.02
CA LYS A 253 4.60 8.34 -8.48
C LYS A 253 4.71 6.95 -9.12
N ASN A 254 5.57 6.09 -8.60
CA ASN A 254 5.82 4.75 -9.11
C ASN A 254 4.78 3.71 -8.67
N ARG A 255 4.10 3.93 -7.56
CA ARG A 255 3.00 3.08 -7.09
C ARG A 255 1.66 3.52 -7.69
N ILE A 256 1.25 4.77 -7.46
CA ILE A 256 -0.09 5.27 -7.85
C ILE A 256 -0.11 5.73 -9.31
N GLY A 257 0.95 6.38 -9.77
CA GLY A 257 0.94 7.06 -11.07
C GLY A 257 0.93 6.14 -12.31
N GLY A 258 1.19 4.84 -12.18
CA GLY A 258 1.54 4.01 -13.35
C GLY A 258 1.25 2.53 -13.22
N GLN A 259 0.34 2.16 -12.32
CA GLN A 259 -0.48 0.94 -12.46
C GLN A 259 -1.38 0.98 -13.72
N LEU A 260 -1.46 2.13 -14.42
CA LEU A 260 -2.08 2.24 -15.73
C LEU A 260 -0.98 2.18 -16.82
N PRO A 261 -0.84 1.06 -17.57
CA PRO A 261 -0.09 1.01 -18.81
C PRO A 261 -0.30 2.26 -19.69
N LEU A 262 0.76 2.69 -20.38
CA LEU A 262 0.76 3.83 -21.31
C LEU A 262 -0.41 3.82 -22.31
N LEU A 263 -0.90 2.63 -22.69
CA LEU A 263 -2.08 2.46 -23.54
C LEU A 263 -3.37 3.02 -22.93
N ILE A 264 -3.51 3.00 -21.60
CA ILE A 264 -4.72 3.45 -20.91
C ILE A 264 -4.63 4.92 -20.55
N ARG A 265 -3.44 5.47 -20.32
CA ARG A 265 -3.26 6.94 -20.28
C ARG A 265 -3.75 7.57 -21.59
N ARG A 266 -3.54 6.89 -22.73
CA ARG A 266 -4.16 7.26 -24.02
C ARG A 266 -5.68 7.04 -24.03
N LYS A 267 -6.21 5.91 -23.51
CA LYS A 267 -7.66 5.68 -23.43
C LYS A 267 -8.42 6.59 -22.45
N LYS A 268 -7.86 7.02 -21.31
CA LYS A 268 -8.44 8.06 -20.42
C LYS A 268 -8.65 9.36 -21.19
N ARG A 269 -7.72 9.72 -22.07
CA ARG A 269 -7.84 10.87 -22.98
C ARG A 269 -8.94 10.69 -24.03
N ILE A 270 -9.15 9.46 -24.51
CA ILE A 270 -10.20 9.13 -25.50
C ILE A 270 -11.59 9.03 -24.87
N TYR A 271 -11.74 8.42 -23.68
CA TYR A 271 -13.01 8.32 -22.97
C TYR A 271 -13.51 9.67 -22.44
N SER A 272 -12.61 10.52 -21.96
CA SER A 272 -12.94 11.91 -21.62
C SER A 272 -13.39 12.70 -22.86
N GLN A 273 -12.78 12.50 -24.02
CA GLN A 273 -13.20 13.15 -25.27
C GLN A 273 -14.52 12.61 -25.85
N SER A 274 -14.83 11.32 -25.72
CA SER A 274 -16.08 10.76 -26.24
C SER A 274 -17.31 11.19 -25.43
N LEU A 275 -17.18 11.31 -24.10
CA LEU A 275 -18.25 11.83 -23.23
C LEU A 275 -18.59 13.30 -23.53
N TYR A 276 -17.60 14.12 -23.90
CA TYR A 276 -17.84 15.49 -24.38
C TYR A 276 -18.56 15.53 -25.74
N GLN A 277 -18.28 14.60 -26.65
CA GLN A 277 -18.97 14.52 -27.94
C GLN A 277 -20.42 14.02 -27.83
N VAL A 278 -20.73 13.14 -26.87
CA VAL A 278 -22.12 12.68 -26.63
C VAL A 278 -22.97 13.80 -26.03
N ARG A 279 -22.42 14.60 -25.09
CA ARG A 279 -23.14 15.75 -24.50
C ARG A 279 -23.36 16.91 -25.48
N GLY A 280 -22.53 17.05 -26.52
CA GLY A 280 -22.71 18.06 -27.58
C GLY A 280 -23.82 17.75 -28.59
N LYS A 281 -24.30 16.50 -28.66
CA LYS A 281 -25.37 16.07 -29.59
C LYS A 281 -26.78 16.06 -28.98
N GLN A 282 -26.93 16.19 -27.66
CA GLN A 282 -28.23 16.32 -26.99
C GLN A 282 -28.66 17.77 -26.72
N ARG A 283 -27.88 18.76 -27.14
CA ARG A 283 -28.25 20.18 -27.14
C ARG A 283 -28.24 20.73 -28.56
N ARG A 284 -29.15 20.23 -29.39
CA ARG A 284 -29.64 20.91 -30.61
C ARG A 284 -31.11 20.55 -30.80
#